data_AF-A0A7X7QHP2-F1
#
_entry.id   AF-A0A7X7QHP2-F1
#
_cell.length_a   1.000
_cell.length_b   1.000
_cell.length_c   1.000
_cell.angle_alpha   90.00
_cell.angle_beta   90.00
_cell.angle_gamma   90.00
#
_symmetry.space_group_name_H-M   'P 1'
#
loop_
_entity.id
_entity.type
_entity.pdbx_description
1 polymer ?
#
loop_
_entity_poly.entity_id
_entity_poly.type
_entity_poly.pdbx_seq_one_letter_code
_entity_poly.pdbx_strand_id
1 'polypeptide(L)'
;MTESSANRTAHPENRPSVDHSSSGIESRKLLQISRQQQITSSFSGPLPPPQVLQQYNDIIPGLADRIVAQAERQTDHRIQLESKVVQSDIHKSWAGLICGFALSIFLVFGGITCILQGHDWAGAAIITTSLAGLAGTFIYGTATRRAERTEKTKILAGQSGKPANE
;
A
#
# COMPACT_ATOMS: atom_id res chain seq x y z
N MET A 1 -26.22 28.51 86.19
CA MET A 1 -26.06 27.79 84.92
C MET A 1 -24.57 27.53 84.76
N THR A 2 -24.02 26.59 85.53
CA THR A 2 -23.86 25.14 85.26
C THR A 2 -22.68 24.85 84.33
N GLU A 3 -21.51 24.66 84.94
CA GLU A 3 -20.40 23.88 84.37
C GLU A 3 -19.65 23.14 85.49
N SER A 4 -19.05 22.03 85.08
CA SER A 4 -17.83 21.42 85.63
C SER A 4 -17.95 20.22 86.57
N SER A 5 -17.53 19.09 85.97
CA SER A 5 -16.61 18.07 86.51
C SER A 5 -17.12 17.00 87.48
N ALA A 6 -17.07 15.76 86.97
CA ALA A 6 -16.32 14.59 87.49
C ALA A 6 -17.13 13.31 87.20
N ASN A 7 -16.75 12.48 86.22
CA ASN A 7 -15.69 11.45 86.23
C ASN A 7 -16.20 10.03 86.57
N ARG A 8 -15.93 9.10 85.64
CA ARG A 8 -15.68 7.64 85.76
C ARG A 8 -16.81 6.65 86.14
N THR A 9 -17.07 5.71 85.23
CA THR A 9 -16.81 4.24 85.29
C THR A 9 -17.60 3.57 84.14
N ALA A 10 -17.01 2.96 83.10
CA ALA A 10 -16.32 1.66 82.94
C ALA A 10 -17.19 0.58 82.23
N HIS A 11 -16.56 -0.16 81.30
CA HIS A 11 -16.95 -1.43 80.62
C HIS A 11 -17.45 -1.33 79.14
N PRO A 12 -17.23 -2.35 78.28
CA PRO A 12 -16.19 -2.37 77.24
C PRO A 12 -16.77 -2.46 75.80
N GLU A 13 -16.04 -1.91 74.83
CA GLU A 13 -16.37 -1.95 73.40
C GLU A 13 -16.11 -3.35 72.83
N ASN A 14 -17.15 -4.16 72.73
CA ASN A 14 -17.15 -5.43 72.03
C ASN A 14 -17.34 -5.18 70.52
N ARG A 15 -16.27 -5.29 69.73
CA ARG A 15 -16.33 -5.18 68.26
C ARG A 15 -16.69 -6.53 67.64
N PRO A 16 -17.81 -6.67 66.90
CA PRO A 16 -17.95 -7.79 65.98
C PRO A 16 -17.04 -7.55 64.76
N SER A 17 -16.15 -8.51 64.52
CA SER A 17 -15.30 -8.61 63.34
C SER A 17 -16.12 -8.73 62.06
N VAL A 18 -16.03 -7.73 61.18
CA VAL A 18 -16.57 -7.79 59.82
C VAL A 18 -15.78 -8.85 59.03
N ASP A 19 -16.46 -9.95 58.71
CA ASP A 19 -15.97 -11.04 57.88
C ASP A 19 -15.78 -10.56 56.43
N HIS A 20 -14.52 -10.45 56.00
CA HIS A 20 -14.12 -9.98 54.67
C HIS A 20 -14.04 -11.09 53.62
N SER A 21 -14.54 -12.30 53.88
CA SER A 21 -14.27 -13.46 53.02
C SER A 21 -15.28 -13.71 51.88
N SER A 22 -16.41 -12.99 51.82
CA SER A 22 -17.51 -13.30 50.89
C SER A 22 -17.59 -12.48 49.60
N SER A 23 -16.81 -11.39 49.43
CA SER A 23 -16.90 -10.52 48.24
C SER A 23 -16.00 -10.95 47.06
N GLY A 24 -15.08 -11.90 47.28
CA GLY A 24 -14.09 -12.31 46.27
C GLY A 24 -14.57 -13.38 45.27
N ILE A 25 -15.55 -14.21 45.64
CA ILE A 25 -15.98 -15.37 44.82
C ILE A 25 -17.06 -14.98 43.79
N GLU A 26 -18.00 -14.12 44.18
CA GLU A 26 -19.03 -13.56 43.28
C GLU A 26 -18.40 -12.71 42.15
N SER A 27 -17.42 -11.87 42.52
CA SER A 27 -16.70 -11.01 41.58
C SER A 27 -15.91 -11.81 40.53
N ARG A 28 -15.43 -13.02 40.87
CA ARG A 28 -14.76 -13.90 39.90
C ARG A 28 -15.73 -14.64 38.98
N LYS A 29 -16.95 -14.96 39.43
CA LYS A 29 -18.00 -15.51 38.56
C LYS A 29 -18.48 -14.49 37.53
N LEU A 30 -18.59 -13.21 37.91
CA LEU A 30 -19.03 -12.14 37.00
C LEU A 30 -17.98 -11.76 35.95
N LEU A 31 -16.69 -11.90 36.25
CA LEU A 31 -15.61 -11.69 35.29
C LEU A 31 -15.45 -12.82 34.26
N GLN A 32 -16.13 -13.96 34.45
CA GLN A 32 -16.00 -15.13 33.60
C GLN A 32 -17.03 -15.18 32.44
N ILE A 33 -18.10 -14.37 32.51
CA ILE A 33 -19.27 -14.50 31.60
C ILE A 33 -19.13 -13.73 30.27
N SER A 34 -18.19 -12.78 30.13
CA SER A 34 -18.20 -11.88 28.96
C SER A 34 -17.15 -12.16 27.89
N ARG A 35 -16.47 -13.31 27.93
CA ARG A 35 -15.54 -13.72 26.86
C ARG A 35 -16.22 -14.66 25.87
N GLN A 36 -17.39 -14.28 25.35
CA GLN A 36 -17.82 -14.81 24.06
C GLN A 36 -16.82 -14.31 23.03
N GLN A 37 -15.83 -15.15 22.73
CA GLN A 37 -14.97 -14.97 21.59
C GLN A 37 -15.85 -15.09 20.36
N GLN A 38 -16.31 -13.96 19.86
CA GLN A 38 -16.94 -13.87 18.55
C GLN A 38 -15.86 -14.28 17.54
N ILE A 39 -15.88 -15.55 17.12
CA ILE A 39 -15.04 -16.07 16.04
C ILE A 39 -15.49 -15.36 14.78
N THR A 40 -14.96 -14.17 14.55
CA THR A 40 -15.15 -13.44 13.31
C THR A 40 -14.19 -14.08 12.33
N SER A 41 -14.65 -15.08 11.58
CA SER A 41 -13.90 -15.60 10.45
C SER A 41 -13.80 -14.50 9.39
N SER A 42 -12.73 -13.71 9.43
CA SER A 42 -12.44 -12.73 8.39
C SER A 42 -11.90 -13.47 7.17
N PHE A 43 -12.79 -13.81 6.23
CA PHE A 43 -12.37 -14.28 4.93
C PHE A 43 -12.11 -13.07 4.03
N SER A 44 -10.89 -13.00 3.48
CA SER A 44 -10.50 -11.95 2.53
C SER A 44 -10.17 -12.62 1.20
N GLY A 45 -10.98 -12.31 0.20
CA GLY A 45 -10.86 -12.87 -1.14
C GLY A 45 -12.04 -12.44 -1.99
N PRO A 46 -11.95 -12.61 -3.32
CA PRO A 46 -13.03 -12.27 -4.23
C PRO A 46 -14.24 -13.20 -4.12
N LEU A 47 -14.13 -14.28 -3.34
CA LEU A 47 -15.17 -15.27 -3.11
C LEU A 47 -15.65 -15.26 -1.65
N PRO A 48 -16.88 -15.69 -1.35
CA PRO A 48 -17.29 -16.00 0.01
C PRO A 48 -16.53 -17.23 0.56
N PRO A 49 -16.53 -17.46 1.89
CA PRO A 49 -16.12 -18.75 2.44
C PRO A 49 -16.93 -19.92 1.84
N PRO A 50 -16.36 -21.12 1.72
CA PRO A 50 -17.05 -22.29 1.16
C PRO A 50 -18.38 -22.59 1.84
N GLN A 51 -18.44 -22.46 3.17
CA GLN A 51 -19.65 -22.68 3.97
C GLN A 51 -20.77 -21.70 3.61
N VAL A 52 -20.43 -20.45 3.34
CA VAL A 52 -21.39 -19.39 2.95
C VAL A 52 -21.81 -19.56 1.49
N LEU A 53 -20.88 -19.95 0.61
CA LEU A 53 -21.17 -20.32 -0.78
C LEU A 53 -22.19 -21.46 -0.87
N GLN A 54 -22.04 -22.49 -0.03
CA GLN A 54 -22.99 -23.60 0.05
C GLN A 54 -24.39 -23.11 0.47
N GLN A 55 -24.46 -22.28 1.52
CA GLN A 55 -25.73 -21.68 1.96
C GLN A 55 -26.42 -20.88 0.85
N TYR A 56 -25.68 -20.11 0.05
CA TYR A 56 -26.25 -19.40 -1.09
C TYR A 56 -26.85 -20.34 -2.13
N ASN A 57 -26.19 -21.47 -2.39
CA ASN A 57 -26.68 -22.47 -3.33
C ASN A 57 -27.92 -23.22 -2.81
N ASP A 58 -28.02 -23.40 -1.50
CA ASP A 58 -29.17 -24.04 -0.85
C ASP A 58 -30.42 -23.13 -0.88
N ILE A 59 -30.24 -21.81 -0.82
CA ILE A 59 -31.34 -20.83 -0.95
C ILE A 59 -31.79 -20.71 -2.41
N ILE A 60 -30.84 -20.59 -3.33
CA ILE A 60 -31.09 -20.48 -4.78
C ILE A 60 -30.18 -21.47 -5.50
N PRO A 61 -30.73 -22.56 -6.07
CA PRO A 61 -29.95 -23.55 -6.81
C PRO A 61 -29.14 -22.89 -7.94
N GLY A 62 -27.84 -23.14 -7.98
CA GLY A 62 -26.91 -22.60 -8.99
C GLY A 62 -26.36 -21.20 -8.68
N LEU A 63 -26.73 -20.58 -7.55
CA LEU A 63 -26.23 -19.26 -7.18
C LEU A 63 -24.73 -19.26 -6.86
N ALA A 64 -24.22 -20.33 -6.25
CA ALA A 64 -22.78 -20.45 -5.97
C ALA A 64 -21.94 -20.37 -7.25
N ASP A 65 -22.33 -21.11 -8.30
CA ASP A 65 -21.67 -21.08 -9.60
C ASP A 65 -21.71 -19.68 -10.23
N ARG A 66 -22.84 -18.99 -10.13
CA ARG A 66 -22.98 -17.61 -10.62
C ARG A 66 -22.08 -16.61 -9.87
N ILE A 67 -21.92 -16.79 -8.56
CA ILE A 67 -21.01 -15.97 -7.73
C ILE A 67 -19.55 -16.24 -8.13
N VAL A 68 -19.17 -17.51 -8.29
CA VAL A 68 -17.83 -17.89 -8.74
C VAL A 68 -17.53 -17.31 -10.12
N ALA A 69 -18.43 -17.52 -11.08
CA ALA A 69 -18.30 -16.96 -12.43
C ALA A 69 -18.25 -15.42 -12.42
N GLN A 70 -18.92 -14.75 -11.48
CA GLN A 70 -18.80 -13.29 -11.34
C GLN A 70 -17.41 -12.89 -10.81
N ALA A 71 -16.88 -13.60 -9.83
CA ALA A 71 -15.54 -13.36 -9.30
C ALA A 71 -14.44 -13.60 -10.35
N GLU A 72 -14.59 -14.66 -11.17
CA GLU A 72 -13.72 -14.94 -12.31
C GLU A 72 -13.77 -13.81 -13.34
N ARG A 73 -14.96 -13.39 -13.77
CA ARG A 73 -15.10 -12.26 -14.72
C ARG A 73 -14.49 -10.96 -14.20
N GLN A 74 -14.60 -10.68 -12.90
CA GLN A 74 -13.96 -9.51 -12.29
C GLN A 74 -12.43 -9.62 -12.31
N THR A 75 -11.91 -10.82 -12.06
CA THR A 75 -10.48 -11.10 -12.13
C THR A 75 -9.97 -10.96 -13.57
N ASP A 76 -10.67 -11.53 -14.54
CA ASP A 76 -10.34 -11.41 -15.96
C ASP A 76 -10.41 -9.95 -16.43
N HIS A 77 -11.43 -9.21 -16.01
CA HIS A 77 -11.54 -7.79 -16.33
C HIS A 77 -10.36 -7.00 -15.77
N ARG A 78 -9.96 -7.27 -14.53
CA ARG A 78 -8.79 -6.64 -13.91
C ARG A 78 -7.50 -6.99 -14.66
N ILE A 79 -7.27 -8.26 -15.00
CA ILE A 79 -6.11 -8.70 -15.80
C ILE A 79 -6.10 -8.00 -17.15
N GLN A 80 -7.26 -7.88 -17.82
CA GLN A 80 -7.38 -7.16 -19.08
C GLN A 80 -7.02 -5.68 -18.95
N LEU A 81 -7.51 -4.99 -17.91
CA LEU A 81 -7.14 -3.59 -17.66
C LEU A 81 -5.64 -3.43 -17.39
N GLU A 82 -5.07 -4.26 -16.52
CA GLU A 82 -3.63 -4.26 -16.22
C GLU A 82 -2.81 -4.50 -17.51
N SER A 83 -3.22 -5.46 -18.33
CA SER A 83 -2.55 -5.73 -19.62
C SER A 83 -2.64 -4.56 -20.59
N LYS A 84 -3.80 -3.89 -20.69
CA LYS A 84 -3.98 -2.70 -21.55
C LYS A 84 -3.13 -1.53 -21.09
N VAL A 85 -3.02 -1.31 -19.79
CA VAL A 85 -2.16 -0.25 -19.23
C VAL A 85 -0.69 -0.53 -19.58
N VAL A 86 -0.21 -1.75 -19.32
CA VAL A 86 1.17 -2.15 -19.66
C VAL A 86 1.43 -2.01 -21.15
N GLN A 87 0.52 -2.47 -22.00
CA GLN A 87 0.65 -2.31 -23.44
C GLN A 87 0.65 -0.84 -23.87
N SER A 88 -0.25 -0.01 -23.32
CA SER A 88 -0.29 1.43 -23.65
C SER A 88 1.02 2.12 -23.30
N ASP A 89 1.61 1.81 -22.14
CA ASP A 89 2.87 2.39 -21.70
C ASP A 89 4.05 1.95 -22.60
N ILE A 90 4.06 0.69 -23.04
CA ILE A 90 5.04 0.21 -24.02
C ILE A 90 4.91 0.98 -25.33
N HIS A 91 3.70 1.11 -25.89
CA HIS A 91 3.50 1.81 -27.16
C HIS A 91 3.88 3.29 -27.08
N LYS A 92 3.55 3.98 -25.98
CA LYS A 92 3.97 5.38 -25.75
C LYS A 92 5.48 5.51 -25.68
N SER A 93 6.15 4.59 -24.97
CA SER A 93 7.61 4.57 -24.87
C SER A 93 8.26 4.37 -26.24
N TRP A 94 7.71 3.48 -27.07
CA TRP A 94 8.20 3.25 -28.43
C TRP A 94 7.95 4.43 -29.36
N ALA A 95 6.77 5.04 -29.30
CA ALA A 95 6.44 6.23 -30.11
C ALA A 95 7.41 7.38 -29.80
N GLY A 96 7.71 7.63 -28.52
CA GLY A 96 8.68 8.65 -28.12
C GLY A 96 10.08 8.38 -28.67
N LEU A 97 10.55 7.13 -28.60
CA LEU A 97 11.86 6.74 -29.12
C LEU A 97 11.94 6.88 -30.65
N ILE A 98 10.90 6.46 -31.38
CA ILE A 98 10.84 6.58 -32.85
C ILE A 98 10.82 8.05 -33.27
N CYS A 99 10.01 8.90 -32.62
CA CYS A 99 9.97 10.33 -32.90
C CYS A 99 11.32 10.99 -32.63
N GLY A 100 11.98 10.67 -31.51
CA GLY A 100 13.31 11.18 -31.18
C GLY A 100 14.38 10.72 -32.18
N PHE A 101 14.33 9.46 -32.61
CA PHE A 101 15.23 8.91 -33.62
C PHE A 101 15.04 9.59 -34.98
N ALA A 102 13.79 9.76 -35.44
CA ALA A 102 13.47 10.44 -36.68
C ALA A 102 13.95 11.91 -36.66
N LEU A 103 13.72 12.61 -35.54
CA LEU A 103 14.21 13.97 -35.35
C LEU A 103 15.74 14.03 -35.40
N SER A 104 16.43 13.09 -34.75
CA SER A 104 17.90 13.04 -34.78
C SER A 104 18.45 12.85 -36.20
N ILE A 105 17.86 11.94 -36.98
CA ILE A 105 18.21 11.78 -38.39
C ILE A 105 18.03 13.09 -39.15
N PHE A 106 16.88 13.75 -38.97
CA PHE A 106 16.59 15.02 -39.63
C PHE A 106 17.62 16.11 -39.30
N LEU A 107 18.02 16.22 -38.03
CA LEU A 107 19.05 17.17 -37.58
C LEU A 107 20.44 16.83 -38.13
N VAL A 108 20.80 15.55 -38.24
CA VAL A 108 22.07 15.13 -38.85
C VAL A 108 22.11 15.50 -40.33
N PHE A 109 21.05 15.20 -41.09
CA PHE A 109 20.94 15.62 -42.49
C PHE A 109 20.99 17.16 -42.63
N GLY A 110 20.24 17.88 -41.79
CA GLY A 110 20.28 19.34 -41.75
C GLY A 110 21.69 19.89 -41.48
N GLY A 111 22.39 19.33 -40.50
CA GLY A 111 23.76 19.69 -40.17
C GLY A 111 24.73 19.44 -41.33
N ILE A 112 24.63 18.30 -42.01
CA ILE A 112 25.44 17.98 -43.20
C ILE A 112 25.18 19.00 -44.31
N THR A 113 23.91 19.32 -44.59
CA THR A 113 23.59 20.33 -45.63
C THR A 113 24.11 21.73 -45.27
N CYS A 114 24.18 22.06 -43.98
CA CYS A 114 24.71 23.33 -43.48
C CYS A 114 26.23 23.43 -43.68
N ILE A 115 26.97 22.33 -43.41
CA ILE A 115 28.41 22.22 -43.68
C ILE A 115 28.68 22.37 -45.19
N LEU A 116 27.89 21.70 -46.03
CA LEU A 116 28.05 21.81 -47.49
C LEU A 116 27.80 23.24 -48.03
N GLN A 117 27.03 24.06 -47.30
CA GLN A 117 26.80 25.48 -47.62
C GLN A 117 27.87 26.42 -47.01
N GLY A 118 28.95 25.87 -46.45
CA GLY A 118 30.07 26.63 -45.88
C GLY A 118 29.87 27.10 -44.44
N HIS A 119 28.81 26.64 -43.75
CA HIS A 119 28.53 26.97 -42.35
C HIS A 119 29.02 25.85 -41.42
N ASP A 120 30.32 25.56 -41.46
CA ASP A 120 30.95 24.42 -40.78
C ASP A 120 30.65 24.39 -39.27
N TRP A 121 30.80 25.54 -38.60
CA TRP A 121 30.55 25.67 -37.16
C TRP A 121 29.09 25.35 -36.81
N ALA A 122 28.13 25.89 -37.56
CA ALA A 122 26.71 25.73 -37.28
C ALA A 122 26.27 24.27 -37.49
N GLY A 123 26.73 23.64 -38.58
CA GLY A 123 26.44 22.22 -38.83
C GLY A 123 27.10 21.29 -37.81
N ALA A 124 28.35 21.57 -37.40
CA ALA A 124 29.02 20.82 -36.35
C ALA A 124 28.29 20.94 -35.00
N ALA A 125 27.82 22.14 -34.64
CA ALA A 125 27.04 22.36 -33.42
C ALA A 125 25.72 21.58 -33.41
N ILE A 126 25.01 21.55 -34.54
CA ILE A 126 23.75 20.80 -34.68
C ILE A 126 23.98 19.31 -34.51
N ILE A 127 24.98 18.74 -35.20
CA ILE A 127 25.27 17.31 -35.16
C ILE A 127 25.72 16.88 -33.76
N THR A 128 26.65 17.62 -33.15
CA THR A 128 27.17 17.30 -31.81
C THR A 128 26.09 17.40 -30.73
N THR A 129 25.26 18.45 -30.78
CA THR A 129 24.12 18.60 -29.85
C THR A 129 23.11 17.48 -30.01
N SER A 130 22.81 17.08 -31.25
CA SER A 130 21.88 15.98 -31.52
C SER A 130 22.40 14.65 -30.98
N LEU A 131 23.69 14.37 -31.17
CA LEU A 131 24.33 13.15 -30.65
C LEU A 131 24.37 13.15 -29.12
N ALA A 132 24.72 14.28 -28.50
CA ALA A 132 24.70 14.45 -27.05
C ALA A 132 23.28 14.27 -26.47
N GLY A 133 22.26 14.79 -27.15
CA GLY A 133 20.86 14.57 -26.79
C GLY A 133 20.48 13.09 -26.80
N LEU A 134 20.80 12.36 -27.88
CA LEU A 134 20.57 10.92 -27.96
C LEU A 134 21.30 10.16 -26.85
N ALA A 135 22.60 10.40 -26.68
CA ALA A 135 23.38 9.78 -25.61
C ALA A 135 22.76 10.07 -24.23
N GLY A 136 22.33 11.31 -24.00
CA GLY A 136 21.61 11.74 -22.81
C GLY A 136 20.34 10.94 -22.55
N THR A 137 19.50 10.70 -23.58
CA THR A 137 18.28 9.89 -23.41
C THR A 137 18.57 8.44 -23.00
N PHE A 138 19.62 7.82 -23.58
CA PHE A 138 20.04 6.45 -23.22
C PHE A 138 20.64 6.38 -21.81
N ILE A 139 21.45 7.37 -21.44
CA ILE A 139 22.07 7.46 -20.10
C ILE A 139 20.98 7.69 -19.05
N TYR A 140 20.09 8.66 -19.26
CA TYR A 140 18.98 8.95 -18.36
C TYR A 140 18.06 7.72 -18.20
N GLY A 141 17.72 7.05 -19.30
CA GLY A 141 16.92 5.83 -19.26
C GLY A 141 17.56 4.72 -18.41
N THR A 142 18.88 4.55 -18.50
CA THR A 142 19.61 3.57 -17.67
C THR A 142 19.71 3.99 -16.21
N ALA A 143 19.99 5.27 -15.96
CA ALA A 143 20.16 5.83 -14.62
C ALA A 143 18.86 5.77 -13.81
N THR A 144 17.73 6.18 -14.41
CA THR A 144 16.41 6.13 -13.77
C THR A 144 16.01 4.71 -13.41
N ARG A 145 16.20 3.74 -14.32
CA ARG A 145 15.94 2.31 -14.04
C ARG A 145 16.78 1.75 -12.89
N ARG A 146 18.03 2.22 -12.77
CA ARG A 146 18.92 1.82 -11.67
C ARG A 146 18.46 2.43 -10.35
N ALA A 147 18.07 3.70 -10.33
CA ALA A 147 17.57 4.38 -9.15
C ALA A 147 16.30 3.70 -8.61
N GLU A 148 15.30 3.45 -9.47
CA GLU A 148 14.06 2.75 -9.09
C GLU A 148 14.33 1.36 -8.50
N ARG A 149 15.28 0.59 -9.06
CA ARG A 149 15.66 -0.72 -8.52
C ARG A 149 16.27 -0.58 -7.13
N THR A 150 17.18 0.38 -6.93
CA THR A 150 17.80 0.58 -5.62
C THR A 150 16.81 1.05 -4.57
N GLU A 151 15.85 1.90 -4.92
CA GLU A 151 14.78 2.34 -4.03
C GLU A 151 13.87 1.18 -3.65
N LYS A 152 13.40 0.40 -4.63
CA LYS A 152 12.60 -0.80 -4.38
C LYS A 152 13.33 -1.79 -3.48
N THR A 153 14.62 -2.04 -3.71
CA THR A 153 15.43 -2.92 -2.84
C THR A 153 15.58 -2.35 -1.42
N LYS A 154 15.73 -1.03 -1.24
CA LYS A 154 15.81 -0.41 0.10
C LYS A 154 14.49 -0.50 0.86
N ILE A 155 13.36 -0.29 0.17
CA ILE A 155 12.01 -0.45 0.73
C ILE A 155 11.80 -1.91 1.16
N LEU A 156 12.17 -2.87 0.31
CA LEU A 156 12.08 -4.31 0.61
C LEU A 156 13.03 -4.72 1.76
N ALA A 157 14.17 -4.06 1.90
CA ALA A 157 15.13 -4.27 2.99
C ALA A 157 14.76 -3.54 4.29
N GLY A 158 13.62 -2.84 4.35
CA GLY A 158 13.14 -2.15 5.56
C GLY A 158 13.93 -0.91 5.97
N GLN A 159 14.81 -0.39 5.11
CA GLN A 159 15.56 0.84 5.37
C GLN A 159 14.79 2.04 4.79
N SER A 160 13.91 2.63 5.60
CA SER A 160 13.24 3.89 5.26
C SER A 160 14.28 5.00 5.08
N GLY A 161 14.55 5.37 3.83
CA GLY A 161 15.42 6.48 3.48
C GLY A 161 14.79 7.82 3.83
N LYS A 162 15.40 8.56 4.76
CA LYS A 162 15.21 10.00 4.89
C LYS A 162 15.69 10.67 3.59
N PRO A 163 14.93 11.59 2.96
CA PRO A 163 15.40 12.28 1.77
C PRO A 163 16.65 13.10 2.09
N ALA A 164 17.69 12.92 1.27
CA ALA A 164 18.93 13.67 1.33
C ALA A 164 18.84 14.87 0.37
N ASN A 165 18.14 15.92 0.79
CA ASN A 165 18.23 17.28 0.26
C ASN A 165 17.30 18.22 1.03
N GLU A 166 17.83 18.78 2.12
CA GLU A 166 17.49 20.14 2.59
C GLU A 166 18.81 20.83 2.98
#